data_AF-A0A212C4P6-F1
#
_entry.id   AF-A0A212C4P6-F1
#
_cell.length_a   1.000
_cell.length_b   1.000
_cell.length_c   1.000
_cell.angle_alpha   90.00
_cell.angle_beta   90.00
_cell.angle_gamma   90.00
#
_symmetry.space_group_name_H-M   'P 1'
#
loop_
_entity.id
_entity.type
_entity.pdbx_description
1 polymer ?
#
loop_
_entity_poly.entity_id
_entity_poly.type
_entity_poly.pdbx_seq_one_letter_code
_entity_poly.pdbx_strand_id
1 'polypeptide(L)'
;TFLQVIGVVGVAVAVIPWIAIPLVPLGIVFFVLRRYFLETSRDVKRLESTTRSPVFSHLSSSLQGLWTIRAYKAEQRFQELFDAHQDLHSEAWFLFLTTSRWFAVRLDAICAVFVIVVAFGSLILAKTLDAGQVGLALSYALMLMGMFQWCVRQSAEVENMMISVERVIEYTDLEKEAPWEYEKRPLPSWPHEGVIIFDNVNFSYSLDGPLVLKHLTALIKSKEKIGIVGRTGAGKSSLIAALFRMSEPEGKIWIDKILTTEIGLHDLRKKMSIIPQ
;
A
#
# COMPACT_ATOMS: atom_id res chain seq x y z
N THR A 1 -11.77 -22.36 9.43
CA THR A 1 -12.68 -22.57 8.29
C THR A 1 -12.07 -23.48 7.23
N PHE A 2 -10.94 -23.16 6.59
CA PHE A 2 -10.31 -24.04 5.58
C PHE A 2 -9.99 -25.44 6.12
N LEU A 3 -9.34 -25.53 7.29
CA LEU A 3 -9.08 -26.81 7.96
C LEU A 3 -10.36 -27.57 8.35
N GLN A 4 -11.44 -26.85 8.69
CA GLN A 4 -12.73 -27.46 8.99
C GLN A 4 -13.36 -28.05 7.74
N VAL A 5 -13.30 -27.36 6.59
CA VAL A 5 -13.76 -27.89 5.30
C VAL A 5 -13.00 -29.16 4.94
N ILE A 6 -11.67 -29.15 5.06
CA ILE A 6 -10.85 -30.36 4.82
C ILE A 6 -11.26 -31.50 5.75
N GLY A 7 -11.46 -31.21 7.04
CA GLY A 7 -11.90 -32.21 8.02
C GLY A 7 -13.26 -32.81 7.70
N VAL A 8 -14.26 -31.97 7.37
CA VAL A 8 -15.61 -32.44 7.02
C VAL A 8 -15.60 -33.23 5.72
N VAL A 9 -14.87 -32.78 4.71
CA VAL A 9 -14.71 -33.53 3.45
C VAL A 9 -14.03 -34.87 3.70
N GLY A 10 -12.96 -34.90 4.50
CA GLY A 10 -12.24 -36.12 4.85
C GLY A 10 -13.13 -37.15 5.55
N VAL A 11 -13.93 -36.72 6.53
CA VAL A 11 -14.89 -37.59 7.22
C VAL A 11 -16.00 -38.04 6.27
N ALA A 12 -16.57 -37.14 5.46
CA ALA A 12 -17.64 -37.48 4.53
C ALA A 12 -17.20 -38.53 3.48
N VAL A 13 -15.98 -38.40 2.94
CA VAL A 13 -15.42 -39.36 1.99
C VAL A 13 -15.07 -40.70 2.67
N ALA A 14 -14.60 -40.68 3.92
CA ALA A 14 -14.31 -41.91 4.67
C ALA A 14 -15.58 -42.72 4.98
N VAL A 15 -16.70 -42.06 5.29
CA VAL A 15 -17.98 -42.72 5.62
C VAL A 15 -18.72 -43.15 4.36
N ILE A 16 -18.76 -42.32 3.31
CA ILE A 16 -19.44 -42.62 2.04
C ILE A 16 -18.53 -42.21 0.87
N PRO A 17 -17.68 -43.13 0.36
CA PRO A 17 -16.74 -42.82 -0.72
C PRO A 17 -17.41 -42.26 -1.99
N TRP A 18 -18.66 -42.66 -2.26
CA TRP A 18 -19.45 -42.19 -3.40
C TRP A 18 -19.75 -40.68 -3.37
N ILE A 19 -19.69 -40.01 -2.21
CA ILE A 19 -19.87 -38.54 -2.09
C ILE A 19 -18.71 -37.78 -2.77
N ALA A 20 -17.55 -38.40 -2.96
CA ALA A 20 -16.43 -37.77 -3.65
C ALA A 20 -16.74 -37.41 -5.12
N ILE A 21 -17.57 -38.23 -5.80
CA ILE A 21 -17.91 -38.06 -7.21
C ILE A 21 -18.59 -36.71 -7.48
N PRO A 22 -19.68 -36.31 -6.79
CA PRO A 22 -20.30 -35.00 -7.00
C PRO A 22 -19.47 -33.84 -6.40
N LEU A 23 -18.59 -34.11 -5.43
CA LEU A 23 -17.77 -33.07 -4.79
C LEU A 23 -16.64 -32.54 -5.68
N VAL A 24 -16.03 -33.40 -6.51
CA VAL A 24 -14.93 -33.00 -7.40
C VAL A 24 -15.37 -31.97 -8.45
N PRO A 25 -16.46 -32.17 -9.22
CA PRO A 25 -16.98 -31.16 -10.14
C PRO A 25 -17.34 -29.85 -9.44
N LEU A 26 -17.94 -29.92 -8.25
CA LEU A 26 -18.29 -28.73 -7.45
C LEU A 26 -17.03 -27.91 -7.12
N GLY A 27 -15.97 -28.58 -6.67
CA GLY A 27 -14.68 -27.94 -6.37
C GLY A 27 -14.07 -27.25 -7.59
N ILE A 28 -14.13 -27.89 -8.77
CA ILE A 28 -13.64 -27.31 -10.03
C ILE A 28 -14.43 -26.04 -10.39
N VAL A 29 -15.77 -26.12 -10.35
CA VAL A 29 -16.65 -24.97 -10.65
C VAL A 29 -16.35 -23.79 -9.71
N PHE A 30 -16.15 -24.06 -8.42
CA PHE A 30 -15.85 -23.02 -7.44
C PHE A 30 -14.46 -22.43 -7.64
N PHE A 31 -13.47 -23.24 -8.01
CA PHE A 31 -12.13 -22.77 -8.32
C PHE A 31 -12.12 -21.83 -9.54
N VAL A 32 -12.82 -22.21 -10.61
CA VAL A 32 -12.95 -21.39 -11.83
C VAL A 32 -13.68 -20.09 -11.52
N LEU A 33 -14.81 -20.16 -10.80
CA LEU A 33 -15.59 -18.97 -10.45
C LEU A 33 -14.80 -18.03 -9.52
N ARG A 34 -14.03 -18.57 -8.56
CA ARG A 34 -13.13 -17.78 -7.69
C ARG A 34 -12.08 -17.06 -8.52
N ARG A 35 -11.44 -17.74 -9.47
CA ARG A 35 -10.41 -17.14 -10.32
C ARG A 35 -10.97 -15.97 -11.14
N TYR A 36 -12.11 -16.18 -11.78
CA TYR A 36 -12.81 -15.14 -12.52
C TYR A 36 -13.21 -13.94 -11.64
N PHE A 37 -13.74 -14.20 -10.44
CA PHE A 37 -14.08 -13.13 -9.50
C PHE A 37 -12.85 -12.33 -9.06
N LEU A 38 -11.74 -12.99 -8.78
CA LEU A 38 -10.53 -12.34 -8.29
C LEU A 38 -9.89 -11.40 -9.31
N GLU A 39 -9.88 -11.76 -10.59
CA GLU A 39 -9.35 -10.90 -11.65
C GLU A 39 -10.08 -9.54 -11.64
N THR A 40 -11.42 -9.54 -11.64
CA THR A 40 -12.22 -8.32 -11.60
C THR A 40 -12.16 -7.62 -10.23
N SER A 41 -12.29 -8.37 -9.13
CA SER A 41 -12.37 -7.81 -7.78
C SER A 41 -11.09 -7.07 -7.39
N ARG A 42 -9.92 -7.55 -7.83
CA ARG A 42 -8.64 -6.90 -7.53
C ARG A 42 -8.52 -5.53 -8.18
N ASP A 43 -8.93 -5.41 -9.44
CA ASP A 43 -8.87 -4.14 -10.16
C ASP A 43 -9.88 -3.13 -9.60
N VAL A 44 -11.10 -3.58 -9.28
CA VAL A 44 -12.10 -2.74 -8.60
C VAL A 44 -11.60 -2.29 -7.22
N LYS A 45 -10.93 -3.19 -6.47
CA LYS A 45 -10.36 -2.85 -5.15
C LYS A 45 -9.21 -1.86 -5.25
N ARG A 46 -8.37 -1.96 -6.29
CA ARG A 46 -7.33 -0.97 -6.58
C ARG A 46 -7.93 0.39 -6.92
N LEU A 47 -8.95 0.43 -7.77
CA LEU A 47 -9.68 1.67 -8.09
C LEU A 47 -10.22 2.35 -6.83
N GLU A 48 -10.93 1.60 -5.97
CA GLU A 48 -11.44 2.13 -4.69
C GLU A 48 -10.33 2.66 -3.77
N SER A 49 -9.19 1.96 -3.70
CA SER A 49 -8.05 2.41 -2.89
C SER A 49 -7.49 3.74 -3.39
N THR A 50 -7.43 3.94 -4.71
CA THR A 50 -6.90 5.18 -5.31
C THR A 50 -7.84 6.37 -5.12
N THR A 51 -9.16 6.18 -5.26
CA THR A 51 -10.16 7.25 -5.12
C THR A 51 -10.34 7.72 -3.67
N ARG A 52 -9.91 6.91 -2.70
CA ARG A 52 -9.94 7.28 -1.28
C ARG A 52 -8.91 8.36 -0.91
N SER A 53 -7.77 8.43 -1.61
CA SER A 53 -6.67 9.33 -1.24
C SER A 53 -7.01 10.83 -1.41
N PRO A 54 -7.67 11.27 -2.50
CA PRO A 54 -8.11 12.66 -2.65
C PRO A 54 -9.00 13.17 -1.52
N VAL A 55 -9.89 12.33 -0.98
CA VAL A 55 -10.78 12.70 0.14
C VAL A 55 -9.96 13.14 1.36
N PHE A 56 -8.95 12.36 1.74
CA PHE A 56 -8.08 12.69 2.87
C PHE A 56 -7.19 13.91 2.60
N SER A 57 -6.64 14.01 1.39
CA SER A 57 -5.79 15.15 1.00
C SER A 57 -6.59 16.45 1.04
N HIS A 58 -7.81 16.45 0.48
CA HIS A 58 -8.69 17.62 0.47
C HIS A 58 -9.07 18.04 1.90
N LEU A 59 -9.40 17.09 2.78
CA LEU A 59 -9.69 17.37 4.18
C LEU A 59 -8.47 17.99 4.89
N SER A 60 -7.27 17.44 4.69
CA SER A 60 -6.04 17.96 5.29
C SER A 60 -5.76 19.40 4.85
N SER A 61 -5.83 19.68 3.55
CA SER A 61 -5.65 21.03 3.01
C SER A 61 -6.72 22.01 3.49
N SER A 62 -7.97 21.55 3.62
CA SER A 62 -9.08 22.38 4.13
C SER A 62 -8.88 22.76 5.59
N LEU A 63 -8.37 21.84 6.42
CA LEU A 63 -8.07 22.12 7.83
C LEU A 63 -6.90 23.09 7.98
N GLN A 64 -5.84 22.92 7.19
CA GLN A 64 -4.69 23.84 7.20
C GLN A 64 -5.07 25.25 6.71
N GLY A 65 -5.95 25.34 5.70
CA GLY A 65 -6.38 26.59 5.07
C GLY A 65 -7.70 27.16 5.60
N LEU A 66 -8.23 26.68 6.72
CA LEU A 66 -9.60 26.96 7.16
C LEU A 66 -9.92 28.45 7.28
N TRP A 67 -8.97 29.21 7.83
CA TRP A 67 -9.11 30.67 8.00
C TRP A 67 -9.20 31.38 6.65
N THR A 68 -8.38 30.98 5.68
CA THR A 68 -8.38 31.51 4.31
C THR A 68 -9.71 31.20 3.62
N ILE A 69 -10.21 29.97 3.72
CA ILE A 69 -11.49 29.57 3.13
C ILE A 69 -12.62 30.45 3.65
N ARG A 70 -12.68 30.65 4.97
CA ARG A 70 -13.68 31.51 5.62
C ARG A 70 -13.52 32.99 5.27
N ALA A 71 -12.29 33.49 5.21
CA ALA A 71 -12.02 34.87 4.83
C ALA A 71 -12.51 35.19 3.41
N TYR A 72 -12.35 34.25 2.47
CA TYR A 72 -12.83 34.38 1.09
C TYR A 72 -14.28 33.91 0.89
N LYS A 73 -14.98 33.47 1.95
CA LYS A 73 -16.35 32.92 1.89
C LYS A 73 -16.51 31.83 0.83
N ALA A 74 -15.51 30.96 0.72
CA ALA A 74 -15.42 29.91 -0.30
C ALA A 74 -15.88 28.53 0.21
N GLU A 75 -16.62 28.47 1.32
CA GLU A 75 -17.02 27.22 1.99
C GLU A 75 -17.82 26.32 1.06
N GLN A 76 -18.82 26.87 0.36
CA GLN A 76 -19.67 26.09 -0.54
C GLN A 76 -18.87 25.43 -1.66
N ARG A 77 -17.92 26.16 -2.27
CA ARG A 77 -17.04 25.60 -3.31
C ARG A 77 -16.20 24.43 -2.80
N PHE A 78 -15.69 24.53 -1.57
CA PHE A 78 -14.92 23.45 -0.95
C PHE A 78 -15.81 22.26 -0.55
N GLN A 79 -17.05 22.51 -0.15
CA GLN A 79 -18.03 21.46 0.11
C GLN A 79 -18.37 20.69 -1.17
N GLU A 80 -18.72 21.38 -2.24
CA GLU A 80 -19.01 20.76 -3.55
C GLU A 80 -17.83 19.93 -4.07
N LEU A 81 -16.60 20.41 -3.89
CA LEU A 81 -15.40 19.67 -4.27
C LEU A 81 -15.18 18.42 -3.40
N PHE A 82 -15.44 18.52 -2.09
CA PHE A 82 -15.37 17.39 -1.17
C PHE A 82 -16.42 16.33 -1.52
N ASP A 83 -17.66 16.76 -1.77
CA ASP A 83 -18.77 15.89 -2.15
C ASP A 83 -18.45 15.16 -3.46
N ALA A 84 -17.88 15.84 -4.46
CA ALA A 84 -17.43 15.21 -5.70
C ALA A 84 -16.35 14.13 -5.49
N HIS A 85 -15.38 14.37 -4.59
CA HIS A 85 -14.39 13.34 -4.23
C HIS A 85 -15.02 12.16 -3.49
N GLN A 86 -16.00 12.42 -2.62
CA GLN A 86 -16.72 11.40 -1.88
C GLN A 86 -17.62 10.56 -2.79
N ASP A 87 -18.30 11.18 -3.77
CA ASP A 87 -19.15 10.49 -4.73
C ASP A 87 -18.33 9.52 -5.59
N LEU A 88 -17.17 9.96 -6.09
CA LEU A 88 -16.27 9.11 -6.86
C LEU A 88 -15.74 7.90 -6.05
N HIS A 89 -15.42 8.12 -4.76
CA HIS A 89 -15.05 7.02 -3.86
C HIS A 89 -16.23 6.07 -3.62
N SER A 90 -17.41 6.63 -3.39
CA SER A 90 -18.64 5.87 -3.12
C SER A 90 -19.07 5.02 -4.31
N GLU A 91 -18.92 5.53 -5.54
CA GLU A 91 -19.17 4.77 -6.77
C GLU A 91 -18.26 3.54 -6.87
N ALA A 92 -16.94 3.73 -6.68
CA ALA A 92 -15.98 2.63 -6.71
C ALA A 92 -16.23 1.61 -5.59
N TRP A 93 -16.57 2.08 -4.38
CA TRP A 93 -16.93 1.22 -3.26
C TRP A 93 -18.22 0.45 -3.50
N PHE A 94 -19.24 1.09 -4.09
CA PHE A 94 -20.50 0.44 -4.45
C PHE A 94 -20.29 -0.63 -5.52
N LEU A 95 -19.42 -0.38 -6.51
CA LEU A 95 -19.04 -1.36 -7.52
C LEU A 95 -18.36 -2.58 -6.88
N PHE A 96 -17.46 -2.37 -5.91
CA PHE A 96 -16.85 -3.45 -5.13
C PHE A 96 -17.91 -4.28 -4.39
N LEU A 97 -18.80 -3.63 -3.65
CA LEU A 97 -19.87 -4.30 -2.91
C LEU A 97 -20.79 -5.11 -3.84
N THR A 98 -21.21 -4.53 -4.96
CA THR A 98 -22.07 -5.20 -5.94
C THR A 98 -21.39 -6.40 -6.58
N THR A 99 -20.10 -6.29 -6.90
CA THR A 99 -19.30 -7.41 -7.44
C THR A 99 -19.18 -8.56 -6.44
N SER A 100 -18.92 -8.25 -5.16
CA SER A 100 -18.90 -9.25 -4.08
C SER A 100 -20.27 -9.89 -3.84
N ARG A 101 -21.36 -9.12 -3.99
CA ARG A 101 -22.74 -9.65 -3.91
C ARG A 101 -23.11 -10.52 -5.10
N TRP A 102 -22.65 -10.19 -6.31
CA TRP A 102 -22.83 -11.05 -7.47
C TRP A 102 -22.16 -12.42 -7.26
N PHE A 103 -20.90 -12.42 -6.80
CA PHE A 103 -20.16 -13.65 -6.51
C PHE A 103 -20.87 -14.49 -5.45
N ALA A 104 -21.36 -13.80 -4.42
CA ALA A 104 -22.14 -14.41 -3.36
C ALA A 104 -23.36 -15.18 -3.88
N VAL A 105 -24.22 -14.52 -4.64
CA VAL A 105 -25.45 -15.10 -5.19
C VAL A 105 -25.13 -16.27 -6.13
N ARG A 106 -24.05 -16.18 -6.92
CA ARG A 106 -23.64 -17.27 -7.82
C ARG A 106 -23.19 -18.52 -7.07
N LEU A 107 -22.40 -18.36 -6.01
CA LEU A 107 -22.01 -19.49 -5.15
C LEU A 107 -23.24 -20.14 -4.51
N ASP A 108 -24.17 -19.32 -4.00
CA ASP A 108 -25.38 -19.81 -3.32
C ASP A 108 -26.28 -20.58 -4.31
N ALA A 109 -26.40 -20.10 -5.55
CA ALA A 109 -27.12 -20.78 -6.61
C ALA A 109 -26.50 -22.14 -6.99
N ILE A 110 -25.17 -22.23 -7.11
CA ILE A 110 -24.49 -23.49 -7.42
C ILE A 110 -24.64 -24.49 -6.26
N CYS A 111 -24.53 -24.01 -5.02
CA CYS A 111 -24.86 -24.80 -3.84
C CYS A 111 -26.29 -25.34 -3.93
N ALA A 112 -27.30 -24.50 -4.19
CA ALA A 112 -28.69 -24.94 -4.30
C ALA A 112 -28.86 -26.06 -5.36
N VAL A 113 -28.24 -25.93 -6.53
CA VAL A 113 -28.25 -27.00 -7.56
C VAL A 113 -27.59 -28.28 -7.05
N PHE A 114 -26.46 -28.18 -6.35
CA PHE A 114 -25.78 -29.34 -5.78
C PHE A 114 -26.65 -30.08 -4.77
N VAL A 115 -27.32 -29.38 -3.85
CA VAL A 115 -28.24 -30.03 -2.89
C VAL A 115 -29.43 -30.67 -3.58
N ILE A 116 -29.98 -30.05 -4.62
CA ILE A 116 -31.03 -30.66 -5.45
C ILE A 116 -30.51 -31.98 -6.05
N VAL A 117 -29.31 -31.99 -6.64
CA VAL A 117 -28.71 -33.19 -7.23
C VAL A 117 -28.49 -34.28 -6.17
N VAL A 118 -27.96 -33.93 -4.99
CA VAL A 118 -27.74 -34.91 -3.90
C VAL A 118 -29.06 -35.44 -3.35
N ALA A 119 -30.08 -34.59 -3.19
CA ALA A 119 -31.39 -34.99 -2.68
C ALA A 119 -32.14 -35.90 -3.65
N PHE A 120 -32.18 -35.58 -4.94
CA PHE A 120 -32.80 -36.45 -5.94
C PHE A 120 -31.97 -37.72 -6.20
N GLY A 121 -30.64 -37.62 -6.18
CA GLY A 121 -29.74 -38.77 -6.27
C GLY A 121 -29.96 -39.76 -5.13
N SER A 122 -30.12 -39.27 -3.90
CA SER A 122 -30.37 -40.13 -2.74
C SER A 122 -31.74 -40.81 -2.79
N LEU A 123 -32.77 -40.18 -3.38
CA LEU A 123 -34.07 -40.81 -3.65
C LEU A 123 -33.97 -41.95 -4.67
N ILE A 124 -33.17 -41.78 -5.73
CA ILE A 124 -32.96 -42.83 -6.75
C ILE A 124 -32.20 -44.02 -6.16
N LEU A 125 -31.19 -43.74 -5.33
CA LEU A 125 -30.38 -44.76 -4.64
C LEU A 125 -31.02 -45.28 -3.33
N ALA A 126 -32.22 -44.82 -2.97
CA ALA A 126 -32.91 -45.22 -1.73
C ALA A 126 -33.24 -46.72 -1.69
N LYS A 127 -33.26 -47.41 -2.84
CA LYS A 127 -33.43 -48.87 -2.92
C LYS A 127 -32.15 -49.66 -2.63
N THR A 128 -30.98 -49.02 -2.71
CA THR A 128 -29.65 -49.63 -2.58
C THR A 128 -28.89 -49.18 -1.33
N LEU A 129 -29.25 -48.04 -0.76
CA LEU A 129 -28.62 -47.44 0.42
C LEU A 129 -29.50 -47.60 1.65
N ASP A 130 -28.88 -47.76 2.82
CA ASP A 130 -29.60 -47.74 4.09
C ASP A 130 -30.14 -46.33 4.40
N ALA A 131 -31.29 -46.26 5.07
CA ALA A 131 -31.96 -44.99 5.37
C ALA A 131 -31.08 -44.04 6.20
N GLY A 132 -30.24 -44.59 7.09
CA GLY A 132 -29.26 -43.82 7.86
C GLY A 132 -28.18 -43.18 6.98
N GLN A 133 -27.70 -43.90 5.95
CA GLN A 133 -26.68 -43.38 5.01
C GLN A 133 -27.22 -42.24 4.15
N VAL A 134 -28.48 -42.34 3.72
CA VAL A 134 -29.16 -41.27 2.97
C VAL A 134 -29.31 -40.00 3.82
N GLY A 135 -29.73 -40.14 5.09
CA GLY A 135 -29.84 -39.02 6.03
C GLY A 135 -28.48 -38.36 6.32
N LEU A 136 -27.43 -39.16 6.49
CA LEU A 136 -26.06 -38.67 6.66
C LEU A 136 -25.55 -37.93 5.42
N ALA A 137 -25.78 -38.47 4.22
CA ALA A 137 -25.37 -37.83 2.97
C ALA A 137 -26.03 -36.46 2.77
N LEU A 138 -27.33 -36.35 3.07
CA LEU A 138 -28.06 -35.09 2.96
C LEU A 138 -27.61 -34.08 4.03
N SER A 139 -27.37 -34.54 5.26
CA SER A 139 -26.86 -33.70 6.35
C SER A 139 -25.47 -33.16 6.04
N TYR A 140 -24.58 -34.01 5.52
CA TYR A 140 -23.25 -33.59 5.07
C TYR A 140 -23.30 -32.66 3.87
N ALA A 141 -24.19 -32.88 2.90
CA ALA A 141 -24.36 -31.97 1.78
C ALA A 141 -24.76 -30.56 2.24
N LEU A 142 -25.77 -30.44 3.12
CA LEU A 142 -26.20 -29.15 3.66
C LEU A 142 -25.09 -28.45 4.46
N MET A 143 -24.38 -29.19 5.31
CA MET A 143 -23.28 -28.64 6.12
C MET A 143 -22.09 -28.19 5.25
N LEU A 144 -21.68 -29.03 4.29
CA LEU A 144 -20.57 -28.74 3.37
C LEU A 144 -20.86 -27.50 2.54
N MET A 145 -22.09 -27.28 2.08
CA MET A 145 -22.42 -26.11 1.26
C MET A 145 -22.15 -24.78 1.97
N GLY A 146 -22.65 -24.61 3.20
CA GLY A 146 -22.46 -23.37 3.95
C GLY A 146 -20.98 -23.12 4.23
N MET A 147 -20.24 -24.15 4.63
CA MET A 147 -18.82 -24.03 4.94
C MET A 147 -17.96 -23.78 3.70
N PHE A 148 -18.24 -24.44 2.57
CA PHE A 148 -17.44 -24.36 1.36
C PHE A 148 -17.63 -23.02 0.66
N GLN A 149 -18.87 -22.53 0.54
CA GLN A 149 -19.18 -21.18 0.07
C GLN A 149 -18.46 -20.12 0.92
N TRP A 150 -18.57 -20.23 2.25
CA TRP A 150 -17.90 -19.31 3.16
C TRP A 150 -16.38 -19.34 3.00
N CYS A 151 -15.80 -20.54 2.90
CA CYS A 151 -14.36 -20.72 2.71
C CYS A 151 -13.85 -20.05 1.44
N VAL A 152 -14.55 -20.22 0.31
CA VAL A 152 -14.16 -19.60 -0.96
C VAL A 152 -14.24 -18.07 -0.89
N ARG A 153 -15.29 -17.52 -0.27
CA ARG A 153 -15.40 -16.06 -0.05
C ARG A 153 -14.27 -15.53 0.84
N GLN A 154 -14.00 -16.18 1.96
CA GLN A 154 -12.90 -15.79 2.85
C GLN A 154 -11.54 -15.85 2.15
N SER A 155 -11.31 -16.88 1.34
CA SER A 155 -10.09 -17.00 0.54
C SER A 155 -9.94 -15.88 -0.49
N ALA A 156 -11.04 -15.35 -1.04
CA ALA A 156 -10.99 -14.20 -1.94
C ALA A 156 -10.78 -12.88 -1.19
N GLU A 157 -11.41 -12.73 -0.02
CA GLU A 157 -11.21 -11.56 0.86
C GLU A 157 -9.76 -11.43 1.33
N VAL A 158 -9.11 -12.53 1.72
CA VAL A 158 -7.70 -12.53 2.09
C VAL A 158 -6.83 -12.01 0.94
N GLU A 159 -7.08 -12.46 -0.30
CA GLU A 159 -6.36 -11.99 -1.49
C GLU A 159 -6.57 -10.47 -1.70
N ASN A 160 -7.81 -9.99 -1.57
CA ASN A 160 -8.13 -8.57 -1.65
C ASN A 160 -7.42 -7.76 -0.55
N MET A 161 -7.31 -8.29 0.67
CA MET A 161 -6.58 -7.64 1.76
C MET A 161 -5.06 -7.59 1.51
N MET A 162 -4.49 -8.60 0.84
CA MET A 162 -3.07 -8.64 0.51
C MET A 162 -2.62 -7.51 -0.44
N ILE A 163 -3.53 -6.86 -1.17
CA ILE A 163 -3.23 -5.62 -1.92
C ILE A 163 -2.68 -4.53 -0.99
N SER A 164 -3.12 -4.49 0.27
CA SER A 164 -2.60 -3.53 1.25
C SER A 164 -1.16 -3.84 1.63
N VAL A 165 -0.80 -5.13 1.69
CA VAL A 165 0.57 -5.58 1.98
C VAL A 165 1.49 -5.31 0.79
N GLU A 166 1.02 -5.56 -0.44
CA GLU A 166 1.71 -5.20 -1.69
C GLU A 166 2.14 -3.72 -1.67
N ARG A 167 1.21 -2.82 -1.29
CA ARG A 167 1.49 -1.39 -1.17
C ARG A 167 2.48 -1.03 -0.06
N VAL A 168 2.48 -1.74 1.07
CA VAL A 168 3.45 -1.52 2.14
C VAL A 168 4.86 -1.95 1.70
N ILE A 169 4.96 -3.06 0.97
CA ILE A 169 6.23 -3.55 0.42
C ILE A 169 6.79 -2.58 -0.62
N GLU A 170 5.95 -1.94 -1.42
CA GLU A 170 6.39 -0.91 -2.36
C GLU A 170 7.20 0.21 -1.67
N TYR A 171 6.80 0.60 -0.44
CA TYR A 171 7.56 1.59 0.34
C TYR A 171 8.92 1.06 0.85
N THR A 172 9.10 -0.25 0.97
CA THR A 172 10.39 -0.82 1.44
C THR A 172 11.46 -0.85 0.35
N ASP A 173 11.04 -0.80 -0.92
CA ASP A 173 11.90 -0.87 -2.10
C ASP A 173 12.19 0.50 -2.74
N LEU A 174 11.74 1.59 -2.12
CA LEU A 174 12.07 2.95 -2.57
C LEU A 174 13.56 3.22 -2.52
N GLU A 175 14.03 4.10 -3.42
CA GLU A 175 15.39 4.63 -3.39
C GLU A 175 15.66 5.29 -2.03
N LYS A 176 16.72 4.83 -1.37
CA LYS A 176 17.09 5.29 -0.03
C LYS A 176 18.07 6.45 -0.14
N GLU A 177 17.98 7.39 0.80
CA GLU A 177 19.04 8.37 1.01
C GLU A 177 20.38 7.67 1.30
N ALA A 178 21.49 8.40 1.14
CA ALA A 178 22.81 7.89 1.46
C ALA A 178 22.89 7.35 2.91
N PRO A 179 23.75 6.36 3.19
CA PRO A 179 23.85 5.74 4.50
C PRO A 179 24.02 6.75 5.64
N TRP A 180 23.34 6.49 6.75
CA TRP A 180 23.44 7.32 7.95
C TRP A 180 24.83 7.27 8.57
N GLU A 181 25.48 6.10 8.50
CA GLU A 181 26.82 5.85 9.04
C GLU A 181 27.64 5.07 8.00
N TYR A 182 28.92 5.42 7.89
CA TYR A 182 29.91 4.63 7.14
C TYR A 182 30.87 3.94 8.11
N GLU A 183 31.58 2.91 7.64
CA GLU A 183 32.65 2.26 8.41
C GLU A 183 33.76 3.24 8.77
N LYS A 184 34.14 4.12 7.82
CA LYS A 184 35.12 5.17 8.02
C LYS A 184 34.42 6.42 8.59
N ARG A 185 34.54 6.61 9.90
CA ARG A 185 34.01 7.80 10.59
C ARG A 185 35.10 8.85 10.80
N PRO A 186 34.76 10.14 10.76
CA PRO A 186 35.67 11.18 11.22
C PRO A 186 35.95 11.00 12.72
N LEU A 187 37.06 11.56 13.19
CA LEU A 187 37.40 11.55 14.62
C LEU A 187 36.26 12.19 15.44
N PRO A 188 35.99 11.74 16.68
CA PRO A 188 34.92 12.32 17.50
C PRO A 188 35.02 13.83 17.72
N SER A 189 36.26 14.36 17.67
CA SER A 189 36.59 15.77 17.78
C SER A 189 36.31 16.60 16.53
N TRP A 190 36.02 15.97 15.39
CA TRP A 190 35.63 16.68 14.18
C TRP A 190 34.22 17.30 14.33
N PRO A 191 33.97 18.48 13.73
CA PRO A 191 34.94 19.38 13.08
C PRO A 191 35.77 20.19 14.11
N HIS A 192 37.04 20.43 13.78
CA HIS A 192 38.02 21.14 14.62
C HIS A 192 38.08 22.65 14.34
N GLU A 193 38.19 23.02 13.07
CA GLU A 193 38.36 24.41 12.63
C GLU A 193 37.07 24.96 12.03
N GLY A 194 36.24 24.11 11.43
CA GLY A 194 35.01 24.50 10.76
C GLY A 194 35.24 25.22 9.42
N VAL A 195 36.33 24.90 8.72
CA VAL A 195 36.59 25.44 7.37
C VAL A 195 35.69 24.72 6.37
N ILE A 196 34.95 25.47 5.56
CA ILE A 196 34.03 24.93 4.54
C ILE A 196 34.50 25.36 3.15
N ILE A 197 34.61 24.41 2.23
CA ILE A 197 35.02 24.65 0.84
C ILE A 197 33.97 24.08 -0.10
N PHE A 198 33.39 24.95 -0.92
CA PHE A 198 32.59 24.58 -2.07
C PHE A 198 33.50 24.60 -3.30
N ASP A 199 33.56 23.49 -4.02
CA ASP A 199 34.37 23.33 -5.23
C ASP A 199 33.47 22.86 -6.39
N ASN A 200 33.18 23.80 -7.29
CA ASN A 200 32.33 23.62 -8.47
C ASN A 200 31.00 22.91 -8.18
N VAL A 201 30.29 23.36 -7.14
CA VAL A 201 29.07 22.70 -6.66
C VAL A 201 27.86 23.09 -7.52
N ASN A 202 27.14 22.08 -8.00
CA ASN A 202 25.81 22.22 -8.59
C ASN A 202 24.77 21.54 -7.70
N PHE A 203 23.57 22.10 -7.63
CA PHE A 203 22.51 21.54 -6.79
C PHE A 203 21.15 21.60 -7.45
N SER A 204 20.42 20.48 -7.38
CA SER A 204 19.03 20.33 -7.77
C SER A 204 18.26 19.58 -6.69
N TYR A 205 16.96 19.87 -6.57
CA TYR A 205 16.05 19.16 -5.65
C TYR A 205 15.59 17.81 -6.21
N SER A 206 15.76 17.58 -7.51
CA SER A 206 15.43 16.31 -8.18
C SER A 206 16.45 16.00 -9.26
N LEU A 207 16.66 14.72 -9.55
CA LEU A 207 17.63 14.26 -10.57
C LEU A 207 17.37 14.92 -11.94
N ASP A 208 16.10 15.01 -12.35
CA ASP A 208 15.71 15.63 -13.63
C ASP A 208 15.34 17.12 -13.48
N GLY A 209 15.60 17.70 -12.32
CA GLY A 209 15.23 19.08 -12.01
C GLY A 209 16.19 20.12 -12.58
N PRO A 210 15.74 21.38 -12.77
CA PRO A 210 16.64 22.46 -13.15
C PRO A 210 17.65 22.73 -12.03
N LEU A 211 18.91 22.93 -12.40
CA LEU A 211 19.95 23.35 -11.45
C LEU A 211 19.60 24.70 -10.81
N VAL A 212 19.54 24.71 -9.48
CA VAL A 212 19.28 25.89 -8.64
C VAL A 212 20.58 26.60 -8.30
N LEU A 213 21.61 25.85 -7.91
CA LEU A 213 22.98 26.35 -7.74
C LEU A 213 23.83 25.85 -8.89
N LYS A 214 24.65 26.73 -9.45
CA LYS A 214 25.49 26.44 -10.63
C LYS A 214 26.91 26.92 -10.38
N HIS A 215 27.88 26.01 -10.53
CA HIS A 215 29.31 26.28 -10.45
C HIS A 215 29.73 27.04 -9.19
N LEU A 216 29.11 26.71 -8.05
CA LEU A 216 29.39 27.41 -6.81
C LEU A 216 30.79 27.03 -6.30
N THR A 217 31.67 28.04 -6.24
CA THR A 217 33.00 27.91 -5.67
C THR A 217 33.20 28.98 -4.61
N ALA A 218 33.42 28.57 -3.37
CA ALA A 218 33.55 29.48 -2.23
C ALA A 218 34.37 28.84 -1.10
N LEU A 219 35.11 29.67 -0.37
CA LEU A 219 35.87 29.29 0.81
C LEU A 219 35.37 30.08 2.01
N ILE A 220 34.93 29.38 3.05
CA ILE A 220 34.57 29.94 4.35
C ILE A 220 35.65 29.53 5.35
N LYS A 221 36.34 30.51 5.93
CA LYS A 221 37.46 30.27 6.84
C LYS A 221 36.96 29.90 8.24
N SER A 222 37.88 29.33 9.03
CA SER A 222 37.61 28.99 10.43
C SER A 222 37.11 30.19 11.22
N LYS A 223 36.02 29.99 11.97
CA LYS A 223 35.39 31.00 12.85
C LYS A 223 34.95 32.29 12.14
N GLU A 224 34.81 32.23 10.81
CA GLU A 224 34.36 33.36 10.01
C GLU A 224 32.84 33.54 10.11
N LYS A 225 32.37 34.78 10.24
CA LYS A 225 30.95 35.13 10.25
C LYS A 225 30.55 35.61 8.86
N ILE A 226 29.79 34.80 8.13
CA ILE A 226 29.36 35.09 6.77
C ILE A 226 27.87 35.46 6.75
N GLY A 227 27.54 36.55 6.06
CA GLY A 227 26.16 36.91 5.71
C GLY A 227 25.85 36.52 4.27
N ILE A 228 24.78 35.77 4.05
CA ILE A 228 24.30 35.40 2.71
C ILE A 228 23.09 36.29 2.36
N VAL A 229 23.27 37.18 1.38
CA VAL A 229 22.23 38.13 0.94
C VAL A 229 21.82 37.87 -0.50
N GLY A 230 20.57 38.15 -0.83
CA GLY A 230 20.03 37.98 -2.18
C GLY A 230 18.52 38.05 -2.21
N ARG A 231 17.94 38.26 -3.40
CA ARG A 231 16.48 38.30 -3.60
C ARG A 231 15.81 36.99 -3.17
N THR A 232 14.49 37.03 -2.92
CA THR A 232 13.68 35.82 -2.72
C THR A 232 13.84 34.89 -3.93
N GLY A 233 14.01 33.59 -3.69
CA GLY A 233 14.25 32.60 -4.74
C GLY A 233 15.68 32.54 -5.28
N ALA A 234 16.64 33.33 -4.77
CA ALA A 234 18.04 33.29 -5.23
C ALA A 234 18.85 32.05 -4.80
N GLY A 235 18.21 31.00 -4.26
CA GLY A 235 18.90 29.76 -3.86
C GLY A 235 19.56 29.78 -2.47
N LYS A 236 19.29 30.78 -1.62
CA LYS A 236 19.89 30.89 -0.26
C LYS A 236 19.58 29.66 0.61
N SER A 237 18.32 29.24 0.69
CA SER A 237 17.93 28.04 1.44
C SER A 237 18.44 26.75 0.78
N SER A 238 18.57 26.76 -0.56
CA SER A 238 19.13 25.64 -1.32
C SER A 238 20.62 25.44 -1.05
N LEU A 239 21.37 26.51 -0.78
CA LEU A 239 22.76 26.42 -0.32
C LEU A 239 22.87 25.64 1.00
N ILE A 240 21.97 25.93 1.94
CA ILE A 240 21.92 25.22 3.22
C ILE A 240 21.48 23.77 3.01
N ALA A 241 20.50 23.52 2.14
CA ALA A 241 20.06 22.16 1.80
C ALA A 241 21.19 21.32 1.17
N ALA A 242 22.02 21.91 0.30
CA ALA A 242 23.19 21.27 -0.29
C ALA A 242 24.25 20.95 0.78
N LEU A 243 24.50 21.88 1.71
CA LEU A 243 25.47 21.68 2.80
C LEU A 243 25.05 20.54 3.75
N PHE A 244 23.75 20.43 4.05
CA PHE A 244 23.19 19.34 4.87
C PHE A 244 22.96 18.03 4.09
N ARG A 245 23.28 18.02 2.79
CA ARG A 245 23.02 16.90 1.86
C ARG A 245 21.58 16.39 1.98
N MET A 246 20.61 17.31 1.90
CA MET A 246 19.18 16.94 1.88
C MET A 246 18.77 16.37 0.52
N SER A 247 19.45 16.83 -0.54
CA SER A 247 19.58 16.18 -1.84
C SER A 247 21.08 16.12 -2.13
N GLU A 248 21.55 15.11 -2.88
CA GLU A 248 22.97 14.97 -3.17
C GLU A 248 23.42 16.06 -4.17
N PRO A 249 24.34 16.95 -3.78
CA PRO A 249 24.89 17.93 -4.71
C PRO A 249 25.91 17.27 -5.65
N GLU A 250 26.02 17.79 -6.87
CA GLU A 250 27.17 17.50 -7.73
C GLU A 250 28.33 18.45 -7.39
N GLY A 251 29.57 18.01 -7.63
CA GLY A 251 30.77 18.74 -7.22
C GLY A 251 31.26 18.28 -5.85
N LYS A 252 32.03 19.12 -5.15
CA LYS A 252 32.67 18.73 -3.89
C LYS A 252 32.44 19.76 -2.79
N ILE A 253 31.97 19.30 -1.64
CA ILE A 253 31.85 20.10 -0.42
C ILE A 253 32.79 19.50 0.62
N TRP A 254 33.73 20.30 1.11
CA TRP A 254 34.71 19.88 2.10
C TRP A 254 34.46 20.58 3.43
N ILE A 255 34.61 19.85 4.53
CA ILE A 255 34.60 20.40 5.89
C ILE A 255 35.85 19.88 6.62
N ASP A 256 36.74 20.78 7.02
CA ASP A 256 38.04 20.45 7.65
C ASP A 256 38.84 19.41 6.87
N LYS A 257 38.92 19.58 5.54
CA LYS A 257 39.63 18.70 4.59
C LYS A 257 39.01 17.32 4.38
N ILE A 258 37.85 17.03 4.98
CA ILE A 258 37.09 15.80 4.74
C ILE A 258 35.95 16.10 3.77
N LEU A 259 35.81 15.27 2.74
CA LEU A 259 34.73 15.38 1.77
C LEU A 259 33.42 14.93 2.43
N THR A 260 32.36 15.74 2.32
CA THR A 260 31.09 15.45 3.01
C THR A 260 30.41 14.19 2.49
N THR A 261 30.66 13.77 1.24
CA THR A 261 30.13 12.52 0.66
C THR A 261 30.78 11.26 1.23
N GLU A 262 31.98 11.36 1.80
CA GLU A 262 32.68 10.25 2.48
C GLU A 262 32.22 10.06 3.94
N ILE A 263 31.40 10.97 4.48
CA ILE A 263 30.88 10.93 5.85
C ILE A 263 29.40 10.52 5.82
N GLY A 264 29.00 9.72 6.80
CA GLY A 264 27.60 9.33 6.97
C GLY A 264 26.73 10.54 7.31
N LEU A 265 25.49 10.57 6.82
CA LEU A 265 24.61 11.73 6.98
C LEU A 265 24.36 12.08 8.45
N HIS A 266 24.32 11.08 9.33
CA HIS A 266 24.08 11.29 10.76
C HIS A 266 25.27 11.97 11.45
N ASP A 267 26.49 11.52 11.15
CA ASP A 267 27.72 12.12 11.70
C ASP A 267 27.91 13.55 11.20
N LEU A 268 27.59 13.82 9.93
CA LEU A 268 27.62 15.16 9.34
C LEU A 268 26.58 16.09 9.99
N ARG A 269 25.30 15.70 9.97
CA ARG A 269 24.18 16.54 10.42
C ARG A 269 24.21 16.79 11.94
N LYS A 270 24.73 15.86 12.75
CA LYS A 270 24.90 16.03 14.20
C LYS A 270 25.91 17.11 14.59
N LYS A 271 26.85 17.44 13.70
CA LYS A 271 27.91 18.41 13.94
C LYS A 271 27.60 19.81 13.39
N MET A 272 26.44 19.97 12.76
CA MET A 272 25.94 21.25 12.29
C MET A 272 24.65 21.60 13.03
N SER A 273 24.35 22.90 13.09
CA SER A 273 23.10 23.38 13.69
C SER A 273 22.48 24.42 12.77
N ILE A 274 21.16 24.35 12.65
CA ILE A 274 20.36 25.22 11.81
C ILE A 274 19.13 25.66 12.60
N ILE A 275 18.73 26.90 12.41
CA ILE A 275 17.42 27.40 12.82
C ILE A 275 16.56 27.38 11.55
N PRO A 276 15.58 26.47 11.41
CA PRO A 276 14.73 26.43 10.23
C PRO A 276 13.89 27.71 10.11
N GLN A 277 13.53 28.05 8.88
CA GLN A 277 12.76 29.25 8.53
C GLN A 277 11.30 29.14 8.98
#